data_AF-A0A3N1M9A9-F1
#
_entry.id   AF-A0A3N1M9A9-F1
#
_cell.length_a   1.000
_cell.length_b   1.000
_cell.length_c   1.000
_cell.angle_alpha   90.00
_cell.angle_beta   90.00
_cell.angle_gamma   90.00
#
_symmetry.space_group_name_H-M   'P 1'
#
loop_
_entity.id
_entity.type
_entity.pdbx_description
1 polymer ?
#
loop_
_entity_poly.entity_id
_entity_poly.type
_entity_poly.pdbx_seq_one_letter_code
_entity_poly.pdbx_strand_id
1 'polypeptide(L)'
;MRFFFYGTLLDADLRRTLCGPAADAWTLARAELAGYRRGRSRGRTYPFLVADPAGVVAGVVADGLDATAAAILTLYEGSGYRLARLAPAGADGPVDSWVFLPRRRVVADLSWMLDDWVVRHKAPTLLRIAAWRAALPAAELAQAELRWRGRGQTGGPAA
;
A
#
# COMPACT_ATOMS: atom_id res chain seq x y z
N MET A 1 9.96 8.32 -2.29
CA MET A 1 8.65 8.23 -2.97
C MET A 1 7.56 8.21 -1.93
N ARG A 2 6.33 8.65 -2.30
CA ARG A 2 5.17 8.68 -1.41
C ARG A 2 4.14 7.64 -1.78
N PHE A 3 3.63 6.92 -0.78
CA PHE A 3 2.54 5.95 -0.89
C PHE A 3 1.45 6.25 0.12
N PHE A 4 0.19 6.03 -0.25
CA PHE A 4 -0.92 6.07 0.69
C PHE A 4 -1.30 4.65 1.10
N PHE A 5 -1.18 4.36 2.39
CA PHE A 5 -1.59 3.10 2.99
C PHE A 5 -2.94 3.24 3.67
N TYR A 6 -3.84 2.31 3.38
CA TYR A 6 -5.20 2.28 3.91
C TYR A 6 -5.59 0.92 4.49
N GLY A 7 -4.74 -0.09 4.35
CA GLY A 7 -5.01 -1.47 4.73
C GLY A 7 -3.98 -2.03 5.70
N THR A 8 -3.54 -3.27 5.47
CA THR A 8 -2.61 -3.97 6.37
C THR A 8 -1.23 -3.30 6.44
N LEU A 9 -0.84 -2.53 5.42
CA LEU A 9 0.38 -1.69 5.42
C LEU A 9 0.34 -0.53 6.46
N LEU A 10 -0.80 -0.30 7.11
CA LEU A 10 -0.88 0.57 8.30
C LEU A 10 -0.12 -0.03 9.51
N ASP A 11 0.04 -1.36 9.56
CA ASP A 11 0.78 -2.04 10.62
C ASP A 11 2.30 -1.93 10.42
N ALA A 12 3.02 -1.53 11.48
CA ALA A 12 4.47 -1.33 11.41
C ALA A 12 5.25 -2.63 11.20
N ASP A 13 4.86 -3.71 11.88
CA ASP A 13 5.55 -4.99 11.77
C ASP A 13 5.40 -5.58 10.36
N LEU A 14 4.24 -5.39 9.72
CA LEU A 14 4.05 -5.78 8.33
C LEU A 14 4.98 -5.01 7.38
N ARG A 15 5.08 -3.68 7.53
CA ARG A 15 6.02 -2.86 6.72
C ARG A 15 7.46 -3.31 6.93
N ARG A 16 7.87 -3.53 8.18
CA ARG A 16 9.21 -3.98 8.53
C ARG A 16 9.52 -5.39 8.01
N THR A 17 8.54 -6.29 8.03
CA THR A 17 8.71 -7.65 7.49
C THR A 17 8.87 -7.65 5.97
N LEU A 18 8.22 -6.72 5.26
CA LEU A 18 8.38 -6.55 3.81
C LEU A 18 9.71 -5.86 3.46
N CYS A 19 9.93 -4.67 4.01
CA CYS A 19 10.95 -3.73 3.54
C CYS A 19 12.18 -3.64 4.46
N GLY A 20 12.22 -4.41 5.54
CA GLY A 20 13.30 -4.38 6.51
C GLY A 20 13.36 -3.09 7.32
N PRO A 21 14.52 -2.78 7.95
CA PRO A 21 14.70 -1.59 8.80
C PRO A 21 14.49 -0.26 8.06
N ALA A 22 14.60 -0.23 6.73
CA ALA A 22 14.33 0.97 5.95
C ALA A 22 12.90 1.50 6.14
N ALA A 23 11.94 0.63 6.47
CA ALA A 23 10.57 1.02 6.78
C ALA A 23 10.44 1.92 8.01
N ASP A 24 11.41 1.87 8.93
CA ASP A 24 11.39 2.65 10.16
C ASP A 24 11.83 4.10 9.93
N ALA A 25 12.51 4.37 8.81
CA ALA A 25 12.94 5.71 8.41
C ALA A 25 11.86 6.47 7.62
N TRP A 26 10.72 5.86 7.33
CA TRP A 26 9.64 6.52 6.58
C TRP A 26 8.90 7.52 7.46
N THR A 27 8.67 8.72 6.92
CA THR A 27 7.80 9.69 7.56
C THR A 27 6.35 9.31 7.31
N LEU A 28 5.58 9.05 8.38
CA LEU A 28 4.17 8.69 8.29
C LEU A 28 3.30 9.87 8.73
N ALA A 29 2.48 10.38 7.81
CA ALA A 29 1.52 11.45 8.09
C ALA A 29 0.09 10.94 7.87
N ARG A 30 -0.85 11.28 8.77
CA ARG A 30 -2.26 10.95 8.58
C ARG A 30 -2.79 11.67 7.35
N ALA A 31 -3.61 10.98 6.58
CA ALA A 31 -4.29 11.56 5.43
C ALA A 31 -5.62 10.85 5.15
N GLU A 32 -6.48 11.52 4.40
CA GLU A 32 -7.80 11.02 4.04
C GLU A 32 -7.98 11.00 2.52
N LEU A 33 -8.55 9.92 1.99
CA LEU A 33 -8.83 9.77 0.58
C LEU A 33 -10.34 9.77 0.34
N ALA A 34 -10.85 10.85 -0.24
CA ALA A 34 -12.25 11.00 -0.63
C ALA A 34 -12.59 10.22 -1.92
N GLY A 35 -13.87 9.93 -2.13
CA GLY A 35 -14.37 9.21 -3.31
C GLY A 35 -14.20 7.69 -3.21
N TYR A 36 -13.81 7.19 -2.05
CA TYR A 36 -13.61 5.76 -1.79
C TYR A 36 -14.14 5.39 -0.41
N ARG A 37 -14.49 4.11 -0.28
CA ARG A 37 -14.68 3.46 1.01
C ARG A 37 -13.75 2.27 1.14
N ARG A 38 -13.43 1.93 2.37
CA ARG A 38 -12.66 0.73 2.72
C ARG A 38 -13.60 -0.43 3.02
N GLY A 39 -13.33 -1.59 2.44
CA GLY A 39 -14.08 -2.81 2.75
C GLY A 39 -13.29 -4.07 2.42
N ARG A 40 -13.77 -5.23 2.84
CA ARG A 40 -13.16 -6.54 2.50
C ARG A 40 -14.17 -7.46 1.84
N SER A 41 -13.67 -8.37 1.01
CA SER A 41 -14.47 -9.47 0.46
C SER A 41 -14.60 -10.61 1.47
N ARG A 42 -15.66 -11.42 1.34
CA ARG A 42 -15.79 -12.68 2.07
C ARG A 42 -14.54 -13.55 1.82
N GLY A 43 -14.01 -14.16 2.89
CA GLY A 43 -12.79 -14.98 2.84
C GLY A 43 -11.47 -14.21 2.67
N ARG A 44 -11.49 -12.88 2.55
CA ARG A 44 -10.28 -12.04 2.56
C ARG A 44 -10.11 -11.38 3.92
N THR A 45 -8.86 -11.36 4.38
CA THR A 45 -8.47 -10.74 5.67
C THR A 45 -8.00 -9.30 5.49
N TYR A 46 -7.68 -8.88 4.27
CA TYR A 46 -7.19 -7.55 3.93
C TYR A 46 -8.26 -6.75 3.18
N PRO A 47 -8.20 -5.40 3.23
CA PRO A 47 -9.20 -4.56 2.61
C PRO A 47 -8.86 -4.16 1.17
N PHE A 48 -9.86 -3.63 0.49
CA PHE A 48 -9.80 -2.95 -0.79
C PHE A 48 -10.34 -1.52 -0.65
N LEU A 49 -9.86 -0.62 -1.51
CA LEU A 49 -10.56 0.62 -1.81
C LEU A 49 -11.63 0.35 -2.88
N VAL A 50 -12.87 0.69 -2.56
CA VAL A 50 -14.01 0.62 -3.49
C VAL A 50 -14.48 2.04 -3.75
N ALA A 51 -14.77 2.36 -5.01
CA ALA A 51 -15.33 3.67 -5.36
C ALA A 51 -16.63 3.93 -4.62
N ASP A 52 -16.71 5.09 -3.97
CA ASP A 52 -17.88 5.57 -3.23
C ASP A 52 -17.80 7.10 -3.20
N PRO A 53 -18.61 7.82 -4.02
CA PRO A 53 -18.51 9.27 -4.14
C PRO A 53 -18.66 10.04 -2.83
N ALA A 54 -19.40 9.49 -1.85
CA ALA A 54 -19.58 10.10 -0.54
C ALA A 54 -18.60 9.54 0.52
N GLY A 55 -17.84 8.50 0.15
CA GLY A 55 -16.93 7.82 1.05
C GLY A 55 -15.63 8.59 1.27
N VAL A 56 -15.09 8.43 2.47
CA VAL A 56 -13.75 8.89 2.85
C VAL A 56 -13.02 7.76 3.55
N VAL A 57 -11.76 7.53 3.15
CA VAL A 57 -10.90 6.53 3.80
C VAL A 57 -9.75 7.20 4.53
N ALA A 58 -9.74 7.05 5.85
CA ALA A 58 -8.59 7.40 6.68
C ALA A 58 -7.44 6.40 6.47
N GLY A 59 -6.24 6.94 6.32
CA GLY A 59 -5.00 6.20 6.16
C GLY A 59 -3.77 7.02 6.53
N VAL A 60 -2.62 6.63 6.00
CA VAL A 60 -1.36 7.37 6.17
C VAL A 60 -0.66 7.52 4.83
N VAL A 61 -0.09 8.69 4.57
CA VAL A 61 0.94 8.86 3.56
C VAL A 61 2.27 8.49 4.20
N ALA A 62 2.93 7.49 3.63
CA ALA A 62 4.31 7.15 3.92
C ALA A 62 5.23 7.81 2.90
N ASP A 63 6.12 8.69 3.37
CA ASP A 63 7.17 9.33 2.58
C ASP A 63 8.54 8.71 2.89
N GLY A 64 9.47 8.80 1.94
CA GLY A 64 10.82 8.26 2.08
C GLY A 64 11.02 6.85 1.49
N LEU A 65 10.03 6.29 0.78
CA LEU A 65 10.20 4.97 0.14
C LEU A 65 11.19 5.06 -1.01
N ASP A 66 12.22 4.22 -0.99
CA ASP A 66 13.15 4.06 -2.11
C ASP A 66 12.58 3.11 -3.18
N ALA A 67 13.34 2.89 -4.25
CA ALA A 67 12.91 2.03 -5.36
C ALA A 67 12.80 0.55 -4.94
N THR A 68 13.61 0.10 -3.99
CA THR A 68 13.61 -1.27 -3.46
C THR A 68 12.33 -1.52 -2.65
N ALA A 69 11.98 -0.63 -1.72
CA ALA A 69 10.74 -0.70 -0.98
C ALA A 69 9.53 -0.66 -1.91
N ALA A 70 9.50 0.28 -2.87
CA ALA A 70 8.40 0.38 -3.83
C ALA A 70 8.26 -0.92 -4.68
N ALA A 71 9.38 -1.52 -5.09
CA ALA A 71 9.41 -2.78 -5.82
C ALA A 71 8.86 -3.94 -4.97
N ILE A 72 9.34 -4.10 -3.73
CA ILE A 72 8.87 -5.14 -2.81
C ILE A 72 7.36 -5.02 -2.58
N LEU A 73 6.86 -3.82 -2.27
CA LEU A 73 5.43 -3.61 -2.04
C LEU A 73 4.61 -3.96 -3.29
N THR A 74 5.10 -3.58 -4.47
CA THR A 74 4.40 -3.88 -5.74
C THR A 74 4.36 -5.39 -6.04
N LEU A 75 5.46 -6.10 -5.78
CA LEU A 75 5.54 -7.54 -5.96
C LEU A 75 4.66 -8.29 -4.94
N TYR A 76 4.63 -7.80 -3.70
CA TYR A 76 3.80 -8.35 -2.63
C TYR A 76 2.29 -8.26 -2.93
N GLU A 77 1.82 -7.07 -3.34
CA GLU A 77 0.42 -6.87 -3.73
C GLU A 77 0.07 -7.67 -5.00
N GLY A 78 1.08 -7.94 -5.83
CA GLY A 78 1.01 -8.85 -6.95
C GLY A 78 0.04 -8.40 -8.04
N SER A 79 -0.45 -9.36 -8.82
CA SER A 79 -1.26 -9.08 -10.01
C SER A 79 -2.70 -8.64 -9.71
N GLY A 80 -3.14 -8.70 -8.45
CA GLY A 80 -4.48 -8.31 -8.01
C GLY A 80 -4.67 -6.80 -7.87
N TYR A 81 -3.58 -6.05 -7.77
CA TYR A 81 -3.61 -4.60 -7.60
C TYR A 81 -2.92 -3.89 -8.78
N ARG A 82 -3.31 -2.63 -8.98
CA ARG A 82 -2.63 -1.65 -9.83
C ARG A 82 -2.25 -0.46 -8.99
N LEU A 83 -1.24 0.26 -9.44
CA LEU A 83 -0.86 1.54 -8.88
C LEU A 83 -1.63 2.66 -9.58
N ALA A 84 -2.06 3.65 -8.81
CA ALA A 84 -2.60 4.91 -9.30
C ALA A 84 -1.94 6.06 -8.54
N ARG A 85 -1.80 7.22 -9.21
CA ARG A 85 -1.51 8.49 -8.52
C ARG A 85 -2.84 9.06 -8.04
N LEU A 86 -2.95 9.30 -6.75
CA LEU A 86 -4.07 10.01 -6.12
C LEU A 86 -3.49 11.01 -5.13
N ALA A 87 -4.30 12.00 -4.74
CA ALA A 87 -3.91 13.03 -3.78
C ALA A 87 -4.78 12.96 -2.51
N PRO A 88 -4.50 12.03 -1.58
CA PRO A 88 -5.09 12.08 -0.24
C PRO A 88 -4.87 13.46 0.41
N ALA A 89 -5.88 13.97 1.10
CA ALA A 89 -5.80 15.19 1.88
C ALA A 89 -4.99 14.95 3.15
N GLY A 90 -3.80 15.55 3.24
CA GLY A 90 -2.99 15.63 4.46
C GLY A 90 -3.27 16.92 5.24
N ALA A 91 -2.55 17.13 6.34
CA ALA A 91 -2.71 18.30 7.20
C ALA A 91 -2.48 19.63 6.46
N ASP A 92 -1.49 19.67 5.57
CA ASP A 92 -1.11 20.86 4.80
C ASP A 92 -1.71 20.88 3.38
N GLY A 93 -2.70 20.02 3.12
CA GLY A 93 -3.37 19.88 1.83
C GLY A 93 -3.11 18.55 1.10
N PRO A 94 -3.54 18.43 -0.17
CA PRO A 94 -3.44 17.19 -0.93
C PRO A 94 -1.99 16.76 -1.20
N VAL A 95 -1.70 15.47 -1.01
CA VAL A 95 -0.34 14.91 -1.16
C VAL A 95 -0.30 13.85 -2.26
N ASP A 96 0.32 14.16 -3.40
CA ASP A 96 0.41 13.26 -4.55
C ASP A 96 1.17 11.96 -4.20
N SER A 97 0.44 10.85 -4.18
CA SER A 97 0.85 9.57 -3.60
C SER A 97 0.49 8.39 -4.49
N TRP A 98 1.33 7.35 -4.47
CA TRP A 98 0.99 6.07 -5.08
C TRP A 98 0.00 5.31 -4.20
N VAL A 99 -1.05 4.79 -4.82
CA VAL A 99 -2.11 4.04 -4.13
C VAL A 99 -2.34 2.72 -4.82
N PHE A 100 -2.39 1.63 -4.05
CA PHE A 100 -2.80 0.33 -4.54
C PHE A 100 -4.32 0.29 -4.69
N LEU A 101 -4.80 0.15 -5.91
CA LEU A 101 -6.21 -0.05 -6.22
C LEU A 101 -6.44 -1.47 -6.76
N PRO A 102 -7.59 -2.09 -6.50
CA PRO A 102 -7.89 -3.37 -7.11
C PRO A 102 -7.89 -3.23 -8.64
N ARG A 103 -7.26 -4.18 -9.34
CA ARG A 103 -7.18 -4.17 -10.82
C ARG A 103 -8.52 -4.41 -11.49
N ARG A 104 -9.37 -5.20 -10.84
CA ARG A 104 -10.72 -5.54 -11.29
C ARG A 104 -11.72 -5.02 -10.26
N ARG A 105 -12.97 -4.86 -10.66
CA ARG A 105 -14.05 -4.58 -9.69
C ARG A 105 -14.11 -5.72 -8.68
N VAL A 106 -14.15 -5.38 -7.40
CA VAL A 106 -14.25 -6.32 -6.29
C VAL A 106 -15.54 -6.09 -5.52
N VAL A 107 -16.14 -7.17 -5.02
CA VAL A 107 -17.25 -7.09 -4.07
C VAL A 107 -16.64 -7.10 -2.67
N ALA A 108 -16.62 -5.93 -2.03
CA ALA A 108 -16.05 -5.74 -0.70
C ALA A 108 -17.07 -5.03 0.20
N ASP A 109 -18.12 -5.75 0.53
CA ASP A 109 -19.32 -5.35 1.27
C ASP A 109 -19.14 -5.44 2.80
N LEU A 110 -18.16 -6.20 3.26
CA LEU A 110 -17.88 -6.33 4.69
C LEU A 110 -16.98 -5.19 5.19
N SER A 111 -17.25 -4.72 6.40
CA SER A 111 -16.38 -3.79 7.09
C SER A 111 -15.00 -4.42 7.37
N TRP A 112 -13.99 -3.55 7.43
CA TRP A 112 -12.63 -3.92 7.81
C TRP A 112 -12.05 -2.86 8.74
N MET A 113 -11.43 -3.31 9.82
CA MET A 113 -10.73 -2.49 10.80
C MET A 113 -9.35 -3.08 11.04
N LEU A 114 -8.36 -2.20 11.25
CA LEU A 114 -6.99 -2.61 11.50
C LEU A 114 -6.89 -3.40 12.81
N ASP A 115 -7.53 -2.94 13.88
CA ASP A 115 -7.45 -3.57 15.21
C ASP A 115 -7.95 -5.03 15.18
N ASP A 116 -9.08 -5.25 14.52
CA ASP A 116 -9.63 -6.58 14.29
C ASP A 116 -8.66 -7.49 13.51
N TRP A 117 -7.98 -6.93 12.51
CA TRP A 117 -6.98 -7.66 11.74
C TRP A 117 -5.73 -7.96 12.57
N VAL A 118 -5.27 -7.02 13.39
CA VAL A 118 -4.12 -7.19 14.27
C VAL A 118 -4.34 -8.38 15.20
N VAL A 119 -5.51 -8.42 15.85
CA VAL A 119 -5.85 -9.48 16.80
C VAL A 119 -5.99 -10.85 16.12
N ARG A 120 -6.64 -10.92 14.96
CA ARG A 120 -7.07 -12.21 14.38
C ARG A 120 -6.14 -12.76 13.30
N HIS A 121 -5.34 -11.92 12.66
CA HIS A 121 -4.71 -12.25 11.38
C HIS A 121 -3.26 -11.84 11.25
N LYS A 122 -2.74 -10.94 12.09
CA LYS A 122 -1.36 -10.43 11.98
C LYS A 122 -0.32 -11.54 12.07
N ALA A 123 -0.28 -12.29 13.17
CA ALA A 123 0.74 -13.32 13.40
C ALA A 123 0.89 -14.31 12.22
N PRO A 124 -0.17 -15.01 11.75
CA PRO A 124 -0.03 -15.91 10.61
C PRO A 124 0.30 -15.17 9.30
N THR A 125 -0.10 -13.90 9.16
CA THR A 125 0.25 -13.09 8.00
C THR A 125 1.73 -12.75 7.97
N LEU A 126 2.33 -12.36 9.10
CA LEU A 126 3.76 -12.04 9.19
C LEU A 126 4.62 -13.26 8.85
N LEU A 127 4.26 -14.46 9.34
CA LEU A 127 4.95 -15.71 8.99
C LEU A 127 4.95 -15.97 7.48
N ARG A 128 3.78 -15.83 6.84
CA ARG A 128 3.64 -16.01 5.39
C ARG A 128 4.44 -14.98 4.59
N ILE A 129 4.43 -13.71 5.04
CA ILE A 129 5.18 -12.64 4.39
C ILE A 129 6.69 -12.88 4.53
N ALA A 130 7.16 -13.28 5.72
CA ALA A 130 8.57 -13.58 5.94
C ALA A 130 9.05 -14.73 5.02
N ALA A 131 8.26 -15.80 4.92
CA ALA A 131 8.55 -16.91 4.01
C ALA A 131 8.56 -16.45 2.54
N TRP A 132 7.57 -15.68 2.10
CA TRP A 132 7.53 -15.11 0.75
C TRP A 132 8.75 -14.20 0.49
N ARG A 133 9.12 -13.34 1.44
CA ARG A 133 10.22 -12.39 1.31
C ARG A 133 11.58 -13.10 1.22
N ALA A 134 11.76 -14.20 1.94
CA ALA A 134 12.94 -15.05 1.86
C ALA A 134 13.02 -15.82 0.53
N ALA A 135 11.87 -16.18 -0.04
CA ALA A 135 11.79 -16.88 -1.32
C ALA A 135 11.79 -15.94 -2.55
N LEU A 136 11.74 -14.61 -2.36
CA LEU A 136 11.66 -13.65 -3.46
C LEU A 136 12.95 -13.68 -4.30
N PRO A 137 12.89 -14.00 -5.61
CA PRO A 137 14.06 -14.05 -6.46
C PRO A 137 14.73 -12.68 -6.61
N ALA A 138 16.06 -12.63 -6.43
CA ALA A 138 16.83 -11.38 -6.55
C ALA A 138 16.69 -10.72 -7.94
N ALA A 139 16.63 -11.53 -9.01
CA ALA A 139 16.45 -11.03 -10.38
C ALA A 139 15.07 -10.36 -10.58
N GLU A 140 14.02 -10.92 -9.97
CA GLU A 140 12.67 -10.35 -10.04
C GLU A 140 12.61 -9.00 -9.30
N LEU A 141 13.21 -8.95 -8.11
CA LEU A 141 13.34 -7.71 -7.35
C LEU A 141 14.13 -6.65 -8.13
N ALA A 142 15.30 -6.99 -8.67
CA ALA A 142 16.12 -6.07 -9.45
C ALA A 142 15.36 -5.52 -10.67
N GLN A 143 14.60 -6.36 -11.39
CA GLN A 143 13.78 -5.91 -12.51
C GLN A 143 12.68 -4.95 -12.06
N ALA A 144 12.00 -5.24 -10.95
CA ALA A 144 10.98 -4.37 -10.39
C ALA A 144 11.56 -3.03 -9.91
N GLU A 145 12.74 -3.03 -9.31
CA GLU A 145 13.46 -1.82 -8.90
C GLU A 145 13.81 -0.91 -10.08
N LEU A 146 14.31 -1.48 -11.18
CA LEU A 146 14.61 -0.70 -12.39
C LEU A 146 13.37 0.01 -12.93
N ARG A 147 12.21 -0.66 -12.93
CA ARG A 147 10.94 -0.05 -13.33
C ARG A 147 10.59 1.13 -12.42
N TRP A 148 10.85 1.04 -11.12
CA TRP A 148 10.60 2.12 -10.17
C TRP A 148 11.58 3.30 -10.31
N ARG A 149 12.86 3.03 -10.58
CA ARG A 149 13.85 4.07 -10.88
C ARG A 149 13.51 4.86 -12.15
N GLY A 150 12.90 4.21 -13.16
CA GLY A 150 12.41 4.89 -14.36
C GLY A 150 11.21 5.80 -14.10
N ARG A 151 10.32 5.43 -13.15
CA ARG A 151 9.15 6.26 -12.78
C ARG A 151 9.53 7.55 -12.05
N GLY A 152 10.62 7.54 -11.29
CA GLY A 152 11.12 8.73 -10.58
C GLY A 152 11.67 9.82 -11.50
N GLN A 153 11.96 9.50 -12.76
CA GLN A 153 12.57 10.44 -13.74
C GLN A 153 11.54 11.10 -14.67
N THR A 154 10.26 10.72 -14.60
CA THR A 154 9.20 11.24 -15.50
C THR A 154 8.23 12.23 -14.83
N GLY A 155 8.59 12.74 -13.63
CA GLY A 155 7.82 13.78 -12.93
C GLY A 155 8.12 15.20 -13.43
N GLY A 156 7.92 15.46 -14.72
CA GLY A 156 7.76 16.82 -15.24
C GLY A 156 6.27 17.14 -15.35
N PRO A 157 5.82 18.38 -15.06
CA PRO A 157 4.40 18.72 -15.17
C PRO A 157 3.94 18.50 -16.62
N ALA A 158 2.88 17.72 -16.79
CA ALA A 158 2.11 17.77 -18.03
C ALA A 158 1.51 19.18 -18.12
N ALA A 159 1.88 19.88 -19.18
CA ALA A 159 1.39 21.20 -19.56
C ALA A 159 -0.13 21.20 -19.79
#